data_AF-G4ZD20-F1
#
_entry.id   AF-G4ZD20-F1
#
_cell.length_a   1.000
_cell.length_b   1.000
_cell.length_c   1.000
_cell.angle_alpha   90.00
_cell.angle_beta   90.00
_cell.angle_gamma   90.00
#
_symmetry.space_group_name_H-M   'P 1'
#
loop_
_entity.id
_entity.type
_entity.pdbx_description
1 polymer ?
#
loop_
_entity_poly.entity_id
_entity_poly.type
_entity_poly.pdbx_seq_one_letter_code
_entity_poly.pdbx_strand_id
1 'polypeptide(L)'
;MFDYHIDEEKDVRPATHRKDVRIITQNVRGFRKSDMWEWLAAWRGIPMMHHPALIILQETHMQTEAERDELIQRWQLLWGQPESASPLSYWSVGSHKEGGVGVLVFPDYQQSVRPWNRHLWSTRTLGVQLNELHVLNLYAPSSKKQKREQFFC
;
A
#
# COMPACT_ATOMS: atom_id res chain seq x y z
N MET A 1 16.48 -51.14 27.43
CA MET A 1 15.87 -51.36 26.10
C MET A 1 14.68 -50.42 26.06
N PHE A 2 14.83 -49.25 25.43
CA PHE A 2 13.79 -48.23 25.39
C PHE A 2 13.07 -48.33 24.04
N ASP A 3 11.79 -48.70 24.08
CA ASP A 3 10.89 -48.65 22.93
C ASP A 3 10.60 -47.18 22.62
N TYR A 4 11.01 -46.73 21.44
CA TYR A 4 10.57 -45.46 20.88
C TYR A 4 9.30 -45.71 20.07
N HIS A 5 8.15 -45.29 20.62
CA HIS A 5 6.97 -45.03 19.82
C HIS A 5 7.24 -43.80 18.96
N ILE A 6 7.39 -44.00 17.65
CA ILE A 6 7.37 -42.90 16.67
C ILE A 6 5.89 -42.59 16.44
N ASP A 7 5.40 -41.54 17.09
CA ASP A 7 4.15 -40.92 16.70
C ASP A 7 4.35 -40.38 15.27
N GLU A 8 3.64 -40.97 14.32
CA GLU A 8 3.49 -40.41 12.98
C GLU A 8 2.79 -39.05 13.13
N GLU A 9 3.58 -37.98 13.24
CA GLU A 9 3.15 -36.62 12.96
C GLU A 9 2.62 -36.63 11.52
N LYS A 10 1.31 -36.85 11.39
CA LYS A 10 0.58 -36.58 10.17
C LYS A 10 0.83 -35.11 9.85
N ASP A 11 1.66 -34.90 8.83
CA ASP A 11 1.87 -33.64 8.14
C ASP A 11 0.50 -33.15 7.65
N VAL A 12 -0.24 -32.47 8.54
CA VAL A 12 -1.47 -31.76 8.22
C VAL A 12 -1.03 -30.55 7.41
N ARG A 13 -0.75 -30.80 6.13
CA ARG A 13 -0.60 -29.72 5.16
C ARG A 13 -1.90 -28.93 5.19
N PRO A 14 -1.88 -27.63 5.56
CA PRO A 14 -3.08 -26.83 5.57
C PRO A 14 -3.71 -26.88 4.18
N ALA A 15 -4.95 -27.33 4.13
CA ALA A 15 -5.72 -27.37 2.90
C ALA A 15 -5.82 -25.95 2.31
N THR A 16 -5.71 -25.90 0.98
CA THR A 16 -5.90 -24.74 0.09
C THR A 16 -4.72 -23.77 -0.01
N HIS A 17 -4.08 -23.76 -1.19
CA HIS A 17 -3.30 -22.63 -1.69
C HIS A 17 -4.16 -21.36 -1.56
N ARG A 18 -3.96 -20.57 -0.51
CA ARG A 18 -4.27 -19.14 -0.59
C ARG A 18 -3.42 -18.61 -1.74
N LYS A 19 -4.05 -18.06 -2.78
CA LYS A 19 -3.32 -17.29 -3.80
C LYS A 19 -2.38 -16.34 -3.07
N ASP A 20 -1.08 -16.41 -3.36
CA ASP A 20 -0.10 -15.56 -2.72
C ASP A 20 -0.49 -14.09 -2.90
N VAL A 21 -0.75 -13.41 -1.78
CA VAL A 21 -1.07 -11.98 -1.79
C VAL A 21 0.24 -11.21 -1.74
N ARG A 22 0.53 -10.44 -2.80
CA ARG A 22 1.69 -9.55 -2.82
C ARG A 22 1.29 -8.14 -2.41
N ILE A 23 1.99 -7.58 -1.44
CA ILE A 23 1.84 -6.18 -1.02
C ILE A 23 3.22 -5.53 -1.08
N ILE A 24 3.30 -4.38 -1.72
CA ILE A 24 4.55 -3.60 -1.84
C ILE A 24 4.44 -2.40 -0.92
N THR A 25 5.53 -2.03 -0.25
CA THR A 25 5.61 -0.78 0.50
C THR A 25 6.80 0.06 0.03
N GLN A 26 6.57 1.36 -0.14
CA GLN A 26 7.59 2.29 -0.60
C GLN A 26 7.42 3.66 0.06
N ASN A 27 8.50 4.16 0.64
CA ASN A 27 8.63 5.56 1.00
C ASN A 27 9.12 6.34 -0.21
N VAL A 28 8.34 7.32 -0.66
CA VAL A 28 8.55 8.04 -1.92
C VAL A 28 9.23 9.41 -1.73
N ARG A 29 9.55 9.78 -0.47
CA ARG A 29 10.32 10.99 -0.09
C ARG A 29 9.87 12.29 -0.75
N GLY A 30 8.57 12.45 -0.93
CA GLY A 30 7.96 13.56 -1.64
C GLY A 30 8.14 13.44 -3.15
N PHE A 31 7.13 12.90 -3.82
CA PHE A 31 7.13 12.88 -5.28
C PHE A 31 7.21 14.30 -5.85
N ARG A 32 8.12 14.51 -6.81
CA ARG A 32 7.93 15.60 -7.77
C ARG A 32 6.81 15.18 -8.72
N LYS A 33 5.92 16.11 -9.10
CA LYS A 33 4.75 15.80 -9.93
C LYS A 33 5.10 15.08 -11.25
N SER A 34 6.24 15.42 -11.88
CA SER A 34 6.75 14.75 -13.08
C SER A 34 7.06 13.28 -12.82
N ASP A 35 7.83 13.01 -11.78
CA ASP A 35 8.41 11.71 -11.46
C ASP A 35 7.32 10.74 -10.97
N MET A 36 6.28 11.28 -10.34
CA MET A 36 5.12 10.51 -9.89
C MET A 36 4.39 9.82 -11.04
N TRP A 37 4.24 10.50 -12.19
CA TRP A 37 3.52 9.91 -13.32
C TRP A 37 4.32 8.85 -14.03
N GLU A 38 5.61 9.10 -14.24
CA GLU A 38 6.49 8.08 -14.81
C GLU A 38 6.51 6.84 -13.91
N TRP A 39 6.57 7.04 -12.60
CA TRP A 39 6.51 5.96 -11.62
C TRP A 39 5.17 5.21 -11.65
N LEU A 40 4.02 5.91 -11.71
CA LEU A 40 2.70 5.27 -11.82
C LEU A 40 2.54 4.53 -13.15
N ALA A 41 2.97 5.13 -14.26
CA ALA A 41 2.85 4.55 -15.59
C ALA A 41 3.73 3.31 -15.78
N ALA A 42 4.88 3.23 -15.10
CA ALA A 42 5.75 2.05 -15.14
C ALA A 42 5.02 0.76 -14.73
N TRP A 43 4.02 0.84 -13.85
CA TRP A 43 3.23 -0.32 -13.44
C TRP A 43 2.39 -0.94 -14.56
N ARG A 44 2.07 -0.19 -15.62
CA ARG A 44 1.34 -0.71 -16.79
C ARG A 44 2.17 -1.73 -17.59
N GLY A 45 3.50 -1.67 -17.49
CA GLY A 45 4.40 -2.62 -18.15
C GLY A 45 4.53 -3.96 -17.42
N ILE A 46 4.00 -4.07 -16.20
CA ILE A 46 4.08 -5.29 -15.40
C ILE A 46 2.99 -6.27 -15.88
N PRO A 47 3.32 -7.54 -16.17
CA PRO A 47 2.30 -8.52 -16.53
C PRO A 47 1.28 -8.73 -15.41
N MET A 48 0.03 -9.01 -15.76
CA MET A 48 -1.08 -9.16 -14.80
C MET A 48 -0.81 -10.19 -13.70
N MET A 49 -0.15 -11.30 -14.03
CA MET A 49 0.27 -12.34 -13.06
C MET A 49 1.29 -11.83 -12.02
N HIS A 50 1.92 -10.67 -12.26
CA HIS A 50 2.88 -9.99 -11.40
C HIS A 50 2.30 -8.78 -10.67
N HIS A 51 1.03 -8.43 -10.90
CA HIS A 51 0.38 -7.36 -10.16
C HIS A 51 0.36 -7.67 -8.65
N PRO A 52 0.82 -6.74 -7.80
CA PRO A 52 0.55 -6.82 -6.37
C PRO A 52 -0.92 -6.50 -6.10
N ALA A 53 -1.45 -6.96 -4.97
CA ALA A 53 -2.77 -6.55 -4.51
C ALA A 53 -2.79 -5.07 -4.12
N LEU A 54 -1.76 -4.63 -3.40
CA LEU A 54 -1.64 -3.28 -2.88
C LEU A 54 -0.22 -2.71 -3.06
N ILE A 55 -0.12 -1.42 -3.31
CA ILE A 55 1.11 -0.64 -3.10
C ILE A 55 0.86 0.39 -2.01
N ILE A 56 1.65 0.32 -0.95
CA ILE A 56 1.58 1.15 0.24
C ILE A 56 2.63 2.25 0.15
N LEU A 57 2.19 3.51 0.07
CA LEU A 57 3.05 4.68 -0.12
C LEU A 57 3.17 5.52 1.16
N GLN A 58 4.39 5.98 1.48
CA GLN A 58 4.64 6.95 2.57
C GLN A 58 5.45 8.16 2.09
N GLU A 59 5.36 9.28 2.82
CA GLU A 59 5.96 10.57 2.44
C GLU A 59 5.46 11.06 1.08
N THR A 60 4.15 10.94 0.83
CA THR A 60 3.55 11.39 -0.44
C THR A 60 3.55 12.91 -0.59
N HIS A 61 3.67 13.65 0.52
CA HIS A 61 3.67 15.12 0.57
C HIS A 61 2.45 15.79 -0.09
N MET A 62 1.33 15.06 -0.18
CA MET A 62 0.11 15.55 -0.82
C MET A 62 -0.53 16.67 0.00
N GLN A 63 -0.69 17.84 -0.63
CA GLN A 63 -1.05 19.07 0.09
C GLN A 63 -2.51 19.49 -0.07
N THR A 64 -3.14 19.12 -1.19
CA THR A 64 -4.49 19.60 -1.52
C THR A 64 -5.40 18.44 -1.93
N GLU A 65 -6.70 18.64 -1.72
CA GLU A 65 -7.71 17.71 -2.22
C GLU A 65 -7.76 17.66 -3.76
N ALA A 66 -7.46 18.77 -4.43
CA ALA A 66 -7.38 18.80 -5.89
C ALA A 66 -6.26 17.87 -6.41
N GLU A 67 -5.09 17.87 -5.77
CA GLU A 67 -3.98 16.97 -6.11
C GLU A 67 -4.33 15.50 -5.82
N ARG A 68 -5.03 15.24 -4.72
CA ARG A 68 -5.59 13.93 -4.40
C ARG A 68 -6.51 13.41 -5.50
N ASP A 69 -7.49 14.22 -5.89
CA ASP A 69 -8.53 13.83 -6.83
C ASP A 69 -7.95 13.64 -8.24
N GLU A 70 -6.99 14.49 -8.62
CA GLU A 70 -6.20 14.32 -9.84
C GLU A 70 -5.48 12.95 -9.84
N LEU A 71 -4.83 12.57 -8.74
CA LEU A 71 -4.15 11.27 -8.60
C LEU A 71 -5.08 10.08 -8.67
N ILE A 72 -6.22 10.16 -8.00
CA ILE A 72 -7.26 9.13 -8.05
C ILE A 72 -7.71 8.93 -9.50
N GLN A 73 -8.08 10.01 -10.19
CA GLN A 73 -8.52 9.96 -11.58
C GLN A 73 -7.43 9.42 -12.51
N ARG A 74 -6.18 9.86 -12.36
CA ARG A 74 -5.09 9.39 -13.22
C ARG A 74 -4.76 7.92 -13.03
N TRP A 75 -4.74 7.43 -11.79
CA TRP A 75 -4.56 6.00 -11.53
C TRP A 75 -5.71 5.19 -12.14
N GLN A 76 -6.94 5.67 -12.01
CA GLN A 76 -8.10 5.05 -12.67
C GLN A 76 -8.00 5.04 -14.20
N LEU A 77 -7.59 6.15 -14.81
CA LEU A 77 -7.38 6.27 -16.25
C LEU A 77 -6.31 5.32 -16.77
N LEU A 78 -5.21 5.13 -16.03
CA LEU A 78 -4.13 4.21 -16.39
C LEU A 78 -4.65 2.79 -16.64
N TRP A 79 -5.66 2.39 -15.86
CA TRP A 79 -6.30 1.08 -15.91
C TRP A 79 -7.62 1.04 -16.69
N GLY A 80 -7.97 2.12 -17.41
CA GLY A 80 -9.17 2.19 -18.22
C GLY A 80 -10.49 2.23 -17.44
N GLN A 81 -10.48 2.74 -16.20
CA GLN A 81 -11.67 2.82 -15.33
C GLN A 81 -11.97 4.24 -14.79
N PRO A 82 -12.09 5.26 -15.66
CA PRO A 82 -12.25 6.66 -15.24
C PRO A 82 -13.46 6.94 -14.35
N GLU A 83 -14.56 6.19 -14.52
CA GLU A 83 -15.83 6.40 -13.82
C GLU A 83 -16.11 5.33 -12.75
N SER A 84 -15.09 4.62 -12.29
CA SER A 84 -15.30 3.54 -11.33
C SER A 84 -15.86 4.04 -10.00
N ALA A 85 -17.01 3.51 -9.60
CA ALA A 85 -17.61 3.77 -8.29
C ALA A 85 -16.74 3.26 -7.12
N SER A 86 -15.85 2.29 -7.39
CA SER A 86 -14.90 1.77 -6.42
C SER A 86 -13.51 2.38 -6.65
N PRO A 87 -13.00 3.23 -5.73
CA PRO A 87 -11.72 3.90 -5.95
C PRO A 87 -10.57 2.88 -5.99
N LEU A 88 -9.70 3.01 -6.99
CA LEU A 88 -8.47 2.21 -7.11
C LEU A 88 -7.31 2.77 -6.29
N SER A 89 -7.51 3.88 -5.58
CA SER A 89 -6.50 4.42 -4.67
C SER A 89 -7.12 5.21 -3.53
N TYR A 90 -6.39 5.28 -2.42
CA TYR A 90 -6.74 6.03 -1.22
C TYR A 90 -5.54 6.84 -0.78
N TRP A 91 -5.78 8.07 -0.34
CA TRP A 91 -4.70 9.01 -0.03
C TRP A 91 -5.09 9.88 1.15
N SER A 92 -4.12 10.23 1.98
CA SER A 92 -4.25 11.27 2.99
C SER A 92 -3.80 12.61 2.43
N VAL A 93 -4.48 13.69 2.81
CA VAL A 93 -4.08 15.06 2.49
C VAL A 93 -3.61 15.74 3.77
N GLY A 94 -2.46 16.42 3.73
CA GLY A 94 -1.90 17.14 4.87
C GLY A 94 -1.65 18.61 4.58
N SER A 95 -1.93 19.49 5.55
CA SER A 95 -1.72 20.94 5.45
C SER A 95 -0.23 21.35 5.41
N HIS A 96 0.67 20.47 5.89
CA HIS A 96 2.11 20.70 5.91
C HIS A 96 2.82 19.70 4.99
N LYS A 97 3.99 20.06 4.45
CA LYS A 97 4.85 19.17 3.63
C LYS A 97 5.47 18.00 4.41
N GLU A 98 4.87 17.60 5.52
CA GLU A 98 5.38 16.57 6.41
C GLU A 98 4.45 15.35 6.42
N GLY A 99 4.92 14.26 5.82
CA GLY A 99 4.21 12.98 5.81
C GLY A 99 3.34 12.78 4.57
N GLY A 100 2.15 12.22 4.75
CA GLY A 100 1.31 11.77 3.66
C GLY A 100 1.48 10.27 3.41
N VAL A 101 0.36 9.58 3.36
CA VAL A 101 0.26 8.15 3.09
C VAL A 101 -0.71 7.91 1.94
N GLY A 102 -0.42 6.88 1.14
CA GLY A 102 -1.24 6.44 0.04
C GLY A 102 -1.35 4.93 -0.02
N VAL A 103 -2.42 4.44 -0.63
CA VAL A 103 -2.61 3.03 -0.96
C VAL A 103 -3.12 2.96 -2.39
N LEU A 104 -2.40 2.27 -3.26
CA LEU A 104 -2.84 1.94 -4.61
C LEU A 104 -3.35 0.50 -4.63
N VAL A 105 -4.43 0.29 -5.37
CA VAL A 105 -5.08 -1.00 -5.57
C VAL A 105 -5.01 -1.31 -7.06
N PHE A 106 -4.56 -2.53 -7.40
CA PHE A 106 -4.63 -3.00 -8.77
C PHE A 106 -6.07 -3.42 -9.12
N PRO A 107 -6.51 -3.21 -10.38
CA PRO A 107 -7.88 -3.52 -10.81
C PRO A 107 -8.34 -4.93 -10.45
N ASP A 108 -7.44 -5.91 -10.55
CA ASP A 108 -7.72 -7.33 -10.27
C ASP A 108 -8.16 -7.60 -8.82
N TYR A 109 -7.86 -6.66 -7.90
CA TYR A 109 -8.16 -6.76 -6.47
C TYR A 109 -9.19 -5.72 -5.99
N GLN A 110 -9.71 -4.88 -6.88
CA GLN A 110 -10.60 -3.77 -6.54
C GLN A 110 -11.80 -4.20 -5.70
N GLN A 111 -12.46 -5.30 -6.07
CA GLN A 111 -13.65 -5.82 -5.36
C GLN A 111 -13.32 -6.45 -4.00
N SER A 112 -12.05 -6.80 -3.78
CA SER A 112 -11.56 -7.39 -2.54
C SER A 112 -11.08 -6.35 -1.54
N VAL A 113 -10.94 -5.09 -1.95
CA VAL A 113 -10.39 -4.02 -1.12
C VAL A 113 -11.47 -3.04 -0.72
N ARG A 114 -11.54 -2.76 0.59
CA ARG A 114 -12.41 -1.71 1.12
C ARG A 114 -11.68 -0.89 2.19
N PRO A 115 -12.09 0.36 2.40
CA PRO A 115 -11.57 1.16 3.52
C PRO A 115 -11.83 0.47 4.86
N TRP A 116 -10.84 0.53 5.76
CA TRP A 116 -10.97 0.01 7.12
C TRP A 116 -10.72 1.14 8.13
N ASN A 117 -11.60 1.27 9.13
CA ASN A 117 -11.54 2.29 10.19
C ASN A 117 -11.26 3.71 9.66
N ARG A 118 -12.05 4.18 8.68
CA ARG A 118 -11.89 5.51 8.07
C ARG A 118 -11.85 6.67 9.07
N HIS A 119 -12.59 6.56 10.17
CA HIS A 119 -12.60 7.57 11.23
C HIS A 119 -11.25 7.72 11.95
N LEU A 120 -10.33 6.75 11.81
CA LEU A 120 -8.96 6.81 12.35
C LEU A 120 -7.92 7.24 11.30
N TRP A 121 -8.34 7.52 10.06
CA TRP A 121 -7.40 7.94 9.03
C TRP A 121 -6.86 9.33 9.33
N SER A 122 -5.57 9.52 9.05
CA SER A 122 -4.85 10.77 9.26
C SER A 122 -3.80 10.97 8.15
N THR A 123 -3.05 12.07 8.21
CA THR A 123 -1.90 12.32 7.33
C THR A 123 -0.80 11.26 7.41
N ARG A 124 -0.83 10.40 8.43
CA ARG A 124 0.20 9.38 8.69
C ARG A 124 -0.36 7.96 8.82
N THR A 125 -1.68 7.81 8.73
CA THR A 125 -2.35 6.53 8.99
C THR A 125 -3.48 6.30 8.01
N LEU A 126 -3.45 5.17 7.31
CA LEU A 126 -4.52 4.75 6.40
C LEU A 126 -4.69 3.23 6.49
N GLY A 127 -5.91 2.76 6.75
CA GLY A 127 -6.23 1.34 6.84
C GLY A 127 -7.11 0.86 5.70
N VAL A 128 -6.77 -0.26 5.09
CA VAL A 128 -7.65 -0.98 4.14
C VAL A 128 -7.84 -2.42 4.59
N GLN A 129 -8.98 -3.00 4.26
CA GLN A 129 -9.24 -4.42 4.38
C GLN A 129 -9.17 -5.05 2.99
N LEU A 130 -8.31 -6.05 2.83
CA LEU A 130 -8.19 -6.90 1.65
C LEU A 130 -8.70 -8.30 1.99
N ASN A 131 -9.90 -8.66 1.54
CA ASN A 131 -10.62 -9.85 1.99
C ASN A 131 -10.73 -9.90 3.53
N GLU A 132 -10.07 -10.85 4.18
CA GLU A 132 -10.01 -10.97 5.66
C GLU A 132 -8.77 -10.28 6.27
N LEU A 133 -7.83 -9.83 5.45
CA LEU A 133 -6.58 -9.21 5.90
C LEU A 133 -6.78 -7.71 6.13
N HIS A 134 -6.42 -7.24 7.32
CA HIS A 134 -6.36 -5.81 7.63
C HIS A 134 -4.94 -5.30 7.38
N VAL A 135 -4.81 -4.28 6.54
CA VAL A 135 -3.53 -3.67 6.16
C VAL A 135 -3.53 -2.24 6.65
N LEU A 136 -2.59 -1.91 7.52
CA LEU A 136 -2.42 -0.57 8.08
C LEU A 136 -1.15 0.07 7.53
N ASN A 137 -1.31 1.15 6.76
CA ASN A 137 -0.22 2.05 6.39
C ASN A 137 0.02 3.03 7.54
N LEU A 138 1.15 2.90 8.23
CA LEU A 138 1.54 3.75 9.35
C LEU A 138 2.90 4.40 9.07
N TYR A 139 2.92 5.73 9.05
CA TYR A 139 4.14 6.52 8.95
C TYR A 139 4.50 7.14 10.30
N ALA A 140 5.29 6.40 11.09
CA ALA A 140 5.72 6.81 12.42
C ALA A 140 6.63 8.06 12.35
N PRO A 141 6.37 9.10 13.17
CA PRO A 141 7.25 10.27 13.23
C PRO A 141 8.64 9.84 13.72
N SER A 142 9.69 10.32 13.04
CA SER A 142 11.05 10.05 13.49
C SER A 142 11.35 10.88 14.77
N SER A 143 11.62 10.19 15.88
CA SER A 143 11.92 10.80 17.18
C SER A 143 13.32 11.42 17.27
N LYS A 144 14.04 11.55 16.15
CA LYS A 144 15.46 11.94 16.12
C LYS A 144 15.73 13.03 15.09
N LYS A 145 15.28 14.26 15.37
CA LYS A 145 15.85 15.47 14.71
C LYS A 145 17.31 15.75 15.14
N GLN A 146 17.84 15.04 16.16
CA GLN A 146 19.16 15.33 16.77
C GLN A 146 20.27 14.28 16.52
N LYS A 147 20.07 13.20 15.75
CA LYS A 147 21.10 12.13 15.59
C LYS A 147 21.40 11.71 14.15
N ARG A 148 20.99 12.48 13.14
CA ARG A 148 21.30 12.17 11.73
C ARG A 148 22.61 12.77 11.21
N GLU A 149 23.27 13.66 11.97
CA GLU A 149 24.51 14.34 11.55
C GLU A 149 25.81 13.69 12.05
N GLN A 150 25.80 12.50 12.66
CA GLN A 150 27.02 11.85 13.18
C GLN A 150 27.46 10.58 12.45
N PHE A 151 26.89 10.26 11.27
CA PHE A 151 27.20 9.00 10.56
C PHE A 151 27.78 9.16 9.15
N PHE A 152 28.23 10.36 8.77
CA PHE A 152 29.16 10.51 7.65
C PHE A 152 30.45 11.07 8.21
N CYS A 153 31.36 10.15 8.53
CA CYS A 153 32.76 10.41 8.82
C CYS A 153 33.48 10.93 7.57
#